data_AF-A0A368H2F0-F1
#
_entry.id   AF-A0A368H2F0-F1
#
_cell.length_a   1.000
_cell.length_b   1.000
_cell.length_c   1.000
_cell.angle_alpha   90.00
_cell.angle_beta   90.00
_cell.angle_gamma   90.00
#
_symmetry.space_group_name_H-M   'P 1'
#
loop_
_entity.id
_entity.type
_entity.pdbx_description
1 polymer ?
#
loop_
_entity_poly.entity_id
_entity_poly.type
_entity_poly.pdbx_seq_one_letter_code
_entity_poly.pdbx_strand_id
1 'polypeptide(L)'
;MDVSPSNNAYFPYTTICLECNNPTTQIGSESTNYLLSSLYLDWKNIKGNASTGWYDFSYSVGAQFSTVDRINDPQPNCVTKYKLGGWWLRNCALSSLNGDYVITDPNNGYGMFWIVNGLDDIIHPRESVMMLRPTPK
;
A
#
# COMPACT_ATOMS: atom_id res chain seq x y z
N MET A 1 -24.48 -2.33 -15.53
CA MET A 1 -23.88 -3.67 -15.60
C MET A 1 -23.06 -3.83 -14.33
N ASP A 2 -23.54 -4.76 -13.51
CA ASP A 2 -23.10 -5.26 -12.19
C ASP A 2 -22.29 -4.37 -11.24
N VAL A 3 -23.04 -3.92 -10.23
CA VAL A 3 -22.52 -3.53 -8.91
C VAL A 3 -21.98 -4.80 -8.23
N SER A 4 -20.67 -5.02 -8.24
CA SER A 4 -20.04 -6.13 -7.49
C SER A 4 -20.11 -5.84 -5.99
N PRO A 5 -20.74 -6.69 -5.16
CA PRO A 5 -20.96 -6.45 -3.74
C PRO A 5 -19.76 -6.84 -2.86
N SER A 6 -18.52 -6.55 -3.27
CA SER A 6 -17.34 -6.83 -2.44
C SER A 6 -16.54 -5.56 -2.17
N ASN A 7 -16.80 -4.92 -1.03
CA ASN A 7 -16.00 -3.84 -0.43
C ASN A 7 -14.63 -4.32 0.08
N ASN A 8 -14.05 -5.33 -0.58
CA ASN A 8 -12.82 -5.97 -0.16
C ASN A 8 -11.78 -5.81 -1.27
N ALA A 9 -10.76 -4.99 -1.00
CA ALA A 9 -9.48 -5.10 -1.68
C ALA A 9 -8.82 -6.39 -1.18
N TYR A 10 -9.05 -7.50 -1.87
CA TYR A 10 -8.42 -8.76 -1.49
C TYR A 10 -7.01 -8.79 -2.07
N PHE A 11 -6.00 -8.85 -1.20
CA PHE A 11 -4.60 -9.10 -1.57
C PHE A 11 -4.30 -10.58 -1.39
N PRO A 12 -4.49 -11.45 -2.40
CA PRO A 12 -4.11 -12.83 -2.24
C PRO A 12 -2.60 -12.96 -2.42
N TYR A 13 -1.97 -13.30 -1.30
CA TYR A 13 -0.75 -14.06 -1.16
C TYR A 13 0.40 -13.81 -2.16
N THR A 14 1.39 -13.02 -1.74
CA THR A 14 2.66 -12.72 -2.43
C THR A 14 3.81 -13.62 -1.95
N THR A 15 4.52 -14.32 -2.84
CA THR A 15 5.58 -15.36 -2.64
C THR A 15 7.04 -14.77 -2.54
N ILE A 16 7.96 -15.20 -1.63
CA ILE A 16 9.30 -14.62 -1.20
C ILE A 16 10.51 -15.60 -0.99
N CYS A 17 11.43 -15.75 -1.94
CA CYS A 17 12.34 -16.92 -1.96
C CYS A 17 13.55 -16.76 -1.10
N LEU A 18 13.99 -17.87 -0.50
CA LEU A 18 15.28 -17.92 0.16
C LEU A 18 16.39 -18.52 -0.71
N GLU A 19 16.12 -19.12 -1.87
CA GLU A 19 17.19 -19.57 -2.81
C GLU A 19 16.80 -19.46 -4.30
N CYS A 20 16.13 -18.38 -4.71
CA CYS A 20 16.04 -18.04 -6.12
C CYS A 20 16.74 -16.70 -6.39
N ASN A 21 17.42 -16.58 -7.53
CA ASN A 21 17.90 -15.30 -8.10
C ASN A 21 16.72 -14.38 -8.53
N ASN A 22 15.65 -14.32 -7.73
CA ASN A 22 14.37 -13.69 -8.03
C ASN A 22 14.19 -12.42 -7.16
N PRO A 23 13.48 -11.39 -7.64
CA PRO A 23 13.30 -10.17 -6.88
C PRO A 23 12.53 -10.47 -5.59
N THR A 24 12.96 -9.90 -4.47
CA THR A 24 12.28 -9.99 -3.18
C THR A 24 11.78 -8.62 -2.77
N THR A 25 10.70 -8.58 -1.99
CA THR A 25 10.30 -7.34 -1.30
C THR A 25 11.35 -7.04 -0.24
N GLN A 26 11.86 -5.80 -0.22
CA GLN A 26 12.92 -5.40 0.69
C GLN A 26 12.53 -4.13 1.43
N ILE A 27 12.70 -4.18 2.75
CA ILE A 27 12.48 -3.07 3.67
C ILE A 27 13.81 -2.81 4.37
N GLY A 28 14.23 -1.56 4.37
CA GLY A 28 15.47 -1.12 5.00
C GLY A 28 15.42 -1.17 6.52
N SER A 29 16.58 -1.00 7.14
CA SER A 29 16.70 -0.85 8.59
C SER A 29 16.14 0.49 9.09
N GLU A 30 16.09 0.65 10.41
CA GLU A 30 15.73 1.93 11.04
C GLU A 30 16.64 3.08 10.57
N SER A 31 17.94 2.83 10.36
CA SER A 31 18.90 3.83 9.88
C SER A 31 18.60 4.37 8.48
N THR A 32 17.77 3.68 7.69
CA THR A 32 17.28 4.15 6.40
C THR A 32 15.80 4.57 6.46
N ASN A 33 15.28 4.78 7.67
CA ASN A 33 13.87 5.06 7.95
C ASN A 33 12.93 3.99 7.36
N TYR A 34 13.35 2.71 7.42
CA TYR A 34 12.58 1.58 6.90
C TYR A 34 12.20 1.74 5.43
N LEU A 35 13.12 2.26 4.60
CA LEU A 35 12.94 2.43 3.15
C LEU A 35 12.33 1.18 2.49
N LEU A 36 11.24 1.32 1.74
CA LEU A 36 10.74 0.27 0.85
C LEU A 36 11.57 0.27 -0.43
N SER A 37 12.67 -0.48 -0.47
CA SER A 37 13.61 -0.45 -1.59
C SER A 37 13.12 -1.22 -2.82
N SER A 38 12.38 -2.30 -2.60
CA SER A 38 11.75 -3.08 -3.67
C SER A 38 10.47 -3.72 -3.20
N LEU A 39 9.53 -3.89 -4.12
CA LEU A 39 8.31 -4.66 -3.94
C LEU A 39 8.28 -5.76 -5.00
N TYR A 40 8.26 -7.01 -4.56
CA TYR A 40 8.08 -8.14 -5.47
C TYR A 40 6.60 -8.48 -5.62
N LEU A 41 6.16 -8.56 -6.87
CA LEU A 41 4.84 -9.04 -7.24
C LEU A 41 5.01 -10.04 -8.39
N ASP A 42 4.46 -11.25 -8.21
CA ASP A 42 4.44 -12.27 -9.26
C ASP A 42 3.34 -11.94 -10.28
N TRP A 43 3.59 -10.96 -11.15
CA TRP A 43 2.62 -10.43 -12.13
C TRP A 43 1.94 -11.51 -12.99
N LYS A 44 2.60 -12.65 -13.19
CA LYS A 44 2.06 -13.76 -13.98
C LYS A 44 1.04 -14.59 -13.19
N ASN A 45 1.17 -14.64 -11.86
CA ASN A 45 0.37 -15.51 -11.00
C ASN A 45 -0.43 -14.76 -9.92
N ILE A 46 -0.58 -13.45 -10.03
CA ILE A 46 -1.44 -12.67 -9.15
C ILE A 46 -2.86 -13.26 -9.17
N LYS A 47 -3.42 -13.43 -7.98
CA LYS A 47 -4.83 -13.78 -7.80
C LYS A 47 -5.58 -12.54 -7.34
N GLY A 48 -6.91 -12.57 -7.33
CA GLY A 48 -7.72 -11.48 -6.78
C GLY A 48 -7.83 -10.28 -7.72
N ASN A 49 -8.38 -9.19 -7.19
CA ASN A 49 -8.83 -8.02 -7.95
C ASN A 49 -8.18 -6.71 -7.48
N ALA A 50 -7.19 -6.76 -6.59
CA ALA A 50 -6.41 -5.57 -6.25
C ALA A 50 -5.69 -5.04 -7.49
N SER A 51 -5.63 -3.71 -7.63
CA SER A 51 -4.83 -3.10 -8.69
C SER A 51 -3.34 -3.46 -8.53
N THR A 52 -2.68 -3.63 -9.68
CA THR A 52 -1.27 -4.01 -9.83
C THR A 52 -0.67 -3.18 -10.95
N GLY A 53 -0.21 -1.96 -10.64
CA GLY A 53 0.32 -0.96 -11.55
C GLY A 53 0.88 0.26 -10.82
N TRP A 54 1.49 1.20 -11.54
CA TRP A 54 2.20 2.34 -10.95
C TRP A 54 1.35 3.27 -10.04
N TYR A 55 0.03 3.07 -10.02
CA TYR A 55 -0.96 3.86 -9.29
C TYR A 55 -1.49 3.17 -8.02
N ASP A 56 -0.76 2.20 -7.46
CA ASP A 56 -1.12 1.44 -6.26
C ASP A 56 0.00 1.42 -5.20
N PHE A 57 0.12 0.35 -4.40
CA PHE A 57 1.22 0.18 -3.44
C PHE A 57 2.63 0.21 -4.07
N SER A 58 2.80 -0.21 -5.32
CA SER A 58 4.07 -0.11 -6.04
C SER A 58 4.55 1.34 -6.16
N TYR A 59 3.67 2.34 -6.12
CA TYR A 59 4.04 3.76 -6.05
C TYR A 59 4.87 4.09 -4.81
N SER A 60 4.65 3.34 -3.73
CA SER A 60 5.36 3.51 -2.45
C SER A 60 6.82 3.03 -2.52
N VAL A 61 7.21 2.29 -3.56
CA VAL A 61 8.60 1.85 -3.75
C VAL A 61 9.52 3.07 -3.89
N GLY A 62 10.60 3.06 -3.10
CA GLY A 62 11.55 4.15 -2.98
C GLY A 62 11.23 5.15 -1.86
N ALA A 63 10.08 5.04 -1.20
CA ALA A 63 9.71 5.93 -0.10
C ALA A 63 10.21 5.40 1.25
N GLN A 64 10.55 6.34 2.14
CA GLN A 64 10.83 6.07 3.54
C GLN A 64 9.53 5.99 4.34
N PHE A 65 9.50 5.16 5.38
CA PHE A 65 8.31 5.00 6.20
C PHE A 65 8.06 6.26 7.03
N SER A 66 6.88 6.86 6.87
CA SER A 66 6.49 8.09 7.56
C SER A 66 5.39 7.80 8.58
N THR A 67 5.44 8.50 9.71
CA THR A 67 4.45 8.47 10.80
C THR A 67 4.03 9.90 11.16
N VAL A 68 3.06 10.05 12.07
CA VAL A 68 2.58 11.39 12.51
C VAL A 68 3.66 12.23 13.19
N ASP A 69 4.61 11.57 13.83
CA ASP A 69 5.72 12.17 14.58
C ASP A 69 7.05 12.18 13.81
N ARG A 70 7.16 11.42 12.70
CA ARG A 70 8.35 11.40 11.84
C ARG A 70 7.96 11.35 10.36
N ILE A 71 7.96 12.51 9.71
CA ILE A 71 7.53 12.68 8.32
C ILE A 71 8.77 12.77 7.44
N ASN A 72 9.00 11.74 6.61
CA ASN A 72 10.23 11.63 5.81
C ASN A 72 10.11 12.16 4.38
N ASP A 73 8.93 12.05 3.75
CA ASP A 73 8.69 12.51 2.38
C ASP A 73 7.44 13.39 2.19
N PRO A 74 6.22 12.97 2.58
CA PRO A 74 5.02 13.70 2.17
C PRO A 74 4.91 15.04 2.89
N GLN A 75 4.05 15.93 2.37
CA GLN A 75 3.67 17.13 3.11
C GLN A 75 3.00 16.74 4.45
N PRO A 76 3.22 17.48 5.55
CA PRO A 76 2.68 17.10 6.86
C PRO A 76 1.16 16.95 6.93
N ASN A 77 0.43 17.68 6.09
CA ASN A 77 -1.02 17.56 5.96
C ASN A 77 -1.45 16.18 5.44
N CYS A 78 -0.64 15.47 4.66
CA CYS A 78 -0.98 14.12 4.19
C CYS A 78 -1.15 13.17 5.39
N VAL A 79 -0.31 13.27 6.41
CA VAL A 79 -0.41 12.40 7.59
C VAL A 79 -1.52 12.87 8.53
N THR A 80 -1.57 14.19 8.77
CA THR A 80 -2.42 14.78 9.81
C THR A 80 -3.85 15.07 9.35
N LYS A 81 -4.02 15.68 8.18
CA LYS A 81 -5.32 16.00 7.58
C LYS A 81 -5.93 14.77 6.94
N TYR A 82 -5.18 14.08 6.06
CA TYR A 82 -5.73 12.95 5.33
C TYR A 82 -5.77 11.63 6.09
N LYS A 83 -5.26 11.62 7.33
CA LYS A 83 -5.33 10.48 8.25
C LYS A 83 -4.73 9.20 7.65
N LEU A 84 -3.63 9.34 6.92
CA LEU A 84 -3.01 8.22 6.19
C LEU A 84 -2.26 7.24 7.10
N GLY A 85 -2.09 7.56 8.39
CA GLY A 85 -1.38 6.71 9.34
C GLY A 85 0.09 6.52 8.98
N GLY A 86 0.67 5.43 9.48
CA GLY A 86 2.05 5.05 9.21
C GLY A 86 2.18 4.29 7.89
N TRP A 87 2.89 4.84 6.90
CA TRP A 87 3.05 4.20 5.59
C TRP A 87 4.32 4.65 4.87
N TRP A 88 4.70 3.94 3.81
CA TRP A 88 5.70 4.38 2.84
C TRP A 88 5.11 5.48 1.95
N LEU A 89 4.80 6.61 2.58
CA LEU A 89 4.13 7.74 1.95
C LEU A 89 5.08 8.40 0.95
N ARG A 90 4.61 8.51 -0.29
CA ARG A 90 5.29 9.19 -1.39
C ARG A 90 4.36 10.26 -1.93
N ASN A 91 4.73 11.54 -1.87
CA ASN A 91 3.86 12.64 -2.32
C ASN A 91 2.40 12.47 -1.85
N CYS A 92 2.21 12.41 -0.53
CA CYS A 92 1.05 11.79 0.14
C CYS A 92 1.01 10.27 -0.09
N ALA A 93 0.09 9.74 -0.90
CA ALA A 93 -0.01 8.32 -1.18
C ALA A 93 -1.00 8.06 -2.33
N LEU A 94 -0.87 6.89 -2.96
CA LEU A 94 -1.90 6.30 -3.83
C LEU A 94 -2.62 5.10 -3.17
N SER A 95 -2.11 4.68 -2.02
CA SER A 95 -2.80 3.75 -1.10
C SER A 95 -2.25 3.92 0.30
N SER A 96 -3.08 3.68 1.30
CA SER A 96 -2.64 3.45 2.67
C SER A 96 -3.57 2.47 3.34
N LEU A 97 -3.04 1.31 3.74
CA LEU A 97 -3.79 0.30 4.46
C LEU A 97 -3.76 0.51 5.99
N ASN A 98 -3.01 1.52 6.44
CA ASN A 98 -2.78 1.85 7.85
C ASN A 98 -3.41 3.19 8.28
N GLY A 99 -4.19 3.82 7.40
CA GLY A 99 -4.89 5.06 7.72
C GLY A 99 -6.12 4.84 8.60
N ASP A 100 -6.74 5.94 9.02
CA ASP A 100 -7.94 5.89 9.86
C ASP A 100 -9.07 5.10 9.16
N TYR A 101 -9.64 4.14 9.87
CA TYR A 101 -10.73 3.32 9.36
C TYR A 101 -12.04 4.11 9.18
N VAL A 102 -12.29 5.04 10.10
CA VAL A 102 -13.51 5.86 10.12
C VAL A 102 -13.18 7.23 9.55
N ILE A 103 -13.68 7.52 8.36
CA ILE A 103 -13.55 8.82 7.72
C ILE A 103 -14.82 9.61 8.00
N THR A 104 -14.74 10.64 8.82
CA THR A 104 -15.89 11.49 9.18
C THR A 104 -16.21 12.53 8.10
N ASP A 105 -15.25 12.85 7.24
CA ASP A 105 -15.41 13.79 6.13
C ASP A 105 -14.69 13.26 4.88
N PRO A 106 -15.42 12.68 3.90
CA PRO A 106 -14.86 12.14 2.67
C PRO A 106 -14.09 13.18 1.82
N ASN A 107 -14.36 14.48 2.03
CA ASN A 107 -13.67 15.55 1.31
C ASN A 107 -12.35 15.96 1.98
N ASN A 108 -12.08 15.48 3.20
CA ASN A 108 -10.94 15.93 3.99
C ASN A 108 -10.04 14.80 4.52
N GLY A 109 -10.34 13.53 4.27
CA GLY A 109 -9.40 12.45 4.54
C GLY A 109 -9.63 11.20 3.72
N TYR A 110 -8.52 10.58 3.31
CA TYR A 110 -8.55 9.30 2.60
C TYR A 110 -8.51 8.13 3.59
N GLY A 111 -7.99 8.33 4.80
CA GLY A 111 -7.95 7.29 5.83
C GLY A 111 -7.30 6.01 5.30
N MET A 112 -7.91 4.86 5.60
CA MET A 112 -7.61 3.61 4.94
C MET A 112 -8.21 3.57 3.54
N PHE A 113 -7.37 3.50 2.50
CA PHE A 113 -7.83 3.52 1.11
C PHE A 113 -6.90 2.80 0.15
N TRP A 114 -7.44 2.49 -1.03
CA TRP A 114 -6.71 1.95 -2.16
C TRP A 114 -7.26 2.51 -3.48
N ILE A 115 -6.38 2.96 -4.36
CA ILE A 115 -6.77 3.41 -5.71
C ILE A 115 -6.85 2.23 -6.68
N VAL A 116 -7.91 2.21 -7.47
CA VAL A 116 -8.13 1.23 -8.54
C VAL A 116 -8.40 1.94 -9.87
N ASN A 117 -8.45 1.17 -10.97
CA ASN A 117 -8.84 1.66 -12.30
C ASN A 117 -8.03 2.88 -12.81
N GLY A 118 -6.72 2.93 -12.58
CA GLY A 118 -5.87 3.96 -13.17
C GLY A 118 -6.06 5.37 -12.61
N LEU A 119 -6.35 5.49 -11.31
CA LEU A 119 -6.68 6.72 -10.57
C LEU A 119 -8.16 7.15 -10.62
N ASP A 120 -9.01 6.42 -11.35
CA ASP A 120 -10.42 6.81 -11.51
C ASP A 120 -11.25 6.57 -10.25
N ASP A 121 -10.91 5.55 -9.45
CA ASP A 121 -11.71 5.11 -8.32
C ASP A 121 -10.89 4.94 -7.04
N ILE A 122 -11.51 5.28 -5.91
CA ILE A 122 -10.97 5.06 -4.56
C ILE A 122 -11.90 4.11 -3.81
N ILE A 123 -11.34 3.06 -3.25
CA ILE A 123 -12.05 2.17 -2.32
C ILE A 123 -11.51 2.33 -0.91
N HIS A 124 -12.41 2.20 0.07
CA HIS A 124 -12.10 2.14 1.50
C HIS A 124 -12.37 0.72 1.98
N PRO A 125 -11.33 -0.15 2.06
CA PRO A 125 -11.52 -1.54 2.43
C PRO A 125 -12.17 -1.67 3.81
N ARG A 126 -12.96 -2.71 4.04
CA ARG A 126 -13.48 -3.00 5.39
C ARG A 126 -12.47 -3.72 6.28
N GLU A 127 -11.50 -4.38 5.67
CA GLU A 127 -10.44 -5.14 6.30
C GLU A 127 -9.20 -5.05 5.40
N SER A 128 -8.01 -5.11 6.00
CA SER A 128 -6.75 -5.15 5.29
C SER A 128 -5.83 -6.18 5.94
N VAL A 129 -5.16 -6.97 5.12
CA VAL A 129 -4.14 -7.92 5.57
C VAL A 129 -2.97 -7.85 4.59
N MET A 130 -1.80 -7.48 5.10
CA MET A 130 -0.55 -7.53 4.33
C MET A 130 0.22 -8.77 4.76
N MET A 131 0.55 -9.63 3.80
CA MET A 131 1.34 -10.84 4.05
C MET A 131 2.54 -10.88 3.12
N LEU A 132 3.59 -11.49 3.63
CA LEU A 132 4.82 -11.81 2.92
C LEU A 132 4.92 -13.35 2.97
N ARG A 133 4.56 -14.06 1.90
CA ARG A 133 4.73 -15.53 1.83
C ARG A 133 6.16 -15.79 1.41
N PRO A 134 6.91 -16.74 1.99
CA PRO A 134 8.16 -17.25 1.42
C PRO A 134 7.96 -17.89 0.02
N THR A 135 8.95 -17.87 -0.86
CA THR A 135 9.00 -18.54 -2.16
C THR A 135 9.81 -19.79 -1.87
N PRO A 136 9.40 -20.90 -2.48
CA PRO A 136 10.02 -22.19 -2.21
C PRO A 136 11.45 -22.19 -2.73
N LYS A 137 12.40 -22.64 -1.90
CA LYS A 137 13.78 -22.95 -2.34
C LYS A 137 13.78 -23.90 -3.53
#